data_AF-A0A1M5QCP6-F1
#
_entry.id   AF-A0A1M5QCP6-F1
#
_cell.length_a   1.000
_cell.length_b   1.000
_cell.length_c   1.000
_cell.angle_alpha   90.00
_cell.angle_beta   90.00
_cell.angle_gamma   90.00
#
_symmetry.space_group_name_H-M   'P 1'
#
loop_
_entity.id
_entity.type
_entity.pdbx_description
1 polymer ?
#
loop_
_entity_poly.entity_id
_entity_poly.type
_entity_poly.pdbx_seq_one_letter_code
_entity_poly.pdbx_strand_id
1 'polypeptide(L)' 'MKKRWIKSRLLEDYQMLTRYAEGKKIKKILDLTETSITLLMEDNTIIQFLWLEDEIIFDIKPPSI' A
#
# COMPACT_ATOMS: atom_id res chain seq x y z
N MET A 1 21.19 16.89 -11.09
CA MET A 1 21.45 15.69 -10.26
C MET A 1 20.26 15.18 -9.44
N LYS A 2 19.35 16.02 -8.91
CA LYS A 2 18.20 15.59 -8.07
C LYS A 2 17.29 14.48 -8.67
N LYS A 3 16.99 14.53 -9.98
CA LYS A 3 16.12 13.54 -10.66
C LYS A 3 16.59 12.09 -10.55
N ARG A 4 17.91 11.82 -10.46
CA ARG A 4 18.45 10.46 -10.39
C ARG A 4 18.22 9.81 -9.01
N TRP A 5 18.24 10.61 -7.95
CA TRP A 5 18.08 10.18 -6.57
C TRP A 5 16.61 9.91 -6.22
N ILE A 6 15.69 10.70 -6.78
CA ILE A 6 14.24 10.47 -6.64
C ILE A 6 13.84 9.13 -7.27
N LYS A 7 14.43 8.80 -8.43
CA LYS A 7 14.19 7.52 -9.10
C LYS A 7 14.74 6.32 -8.33
N SER A 8 15.86 6.46 -7.60
CA SER A 8 16.43 5.35 -6.84
C SER A 8 15.59 5.03 -5.61
N ARG A 9 15.14 6.06 -4.86
CA ARG A 9 14.26 5.86 -3.70
C ARG A 9 12.92 5.26 -4.08
N LEU A 10 12.30 5.76 -5.15
CA LEU A 10 11.04 5.19 -5.64
C LEU A 10 11.19 3.72 -6.07
N LEU A 11 12.33 3.34 -6.65
CA LEU A 11 12.63 1.96 -7.00
C LEU A 11 12.83 1.08 -5.76
N GLU A 12 13.54 1.59 -4.75
CA GLU A 12 13.74 0.90 -3.47
C GLU A 12 12.41 0.68 -2.73
N ASP A 13 11.58 1.71 -2.66
CA ASP A 13 10.24 1.65 -2.05
C ASP A 13 9.34 0.66 -2.79
N TYR A 14 9.36 0.70 -4.14
CA TYR A 14 8.66 -0.26 -4.97
C TYR A 14 9.13 -1.70 -4.71
N GLN A 15 10.44 -1.94 -4.72
CA GLN A 15 11.01 -3.28 -4.45
C GLN A 15 10.67 -3.77 -3.04
N MET A 16 10.68 -2.89 -2.05
CA MET A 16 10.28 -3.22 -0.69
C MET A 16 8.80 -3.63 -0.64
N LEU A 17 7.93 -2.83 -1.25
CA LEU A 17 6.50 -3.12 -1.30
C LEU A 17 6.23 -4.44 -2.02
N THR A 18 6.87 -4.70 -3.16
CA THR A 18 6.76 -5.95 -3.91
C THR A 18 7.09 -7.17 -3.04
N ARG A 19 8.17 -7.14 -2.25
CA ARG A 19 8.53 -8.27 -1.37
C ARG A 19 7.45 -8.61 -0.34
N TYR A 20 6.71 -7.61 0.12
CA TYR A 20 5.71 -7.80 1.18
C TYR A 20 4.28 -7.92 0.67
N ALA A 21 3.97 -7.41 -0.52
CA ALA A 21 2.62 -7.38 -1.06
C ALA A 21 2.39 -8.30 -2.28
N GLU A 22 3.41 -8.55 -3.11
CA GLU A 22 3.23 -9.31 -4.35
C GLU A 22 2.88 -10.78 -4.07
N GLY A 23 1.81 -11.27 -4.72
CA GLY A 23 1.31 -12.63 -4.54
C GLY A 23 0.65 -12.90 -3.18
N LYS A 24 0.63 -11.91 -2.27
CA LYS A 24 0.02 -12.06 -0.94
C LYS A 24 -1.40 -11.49 -0.92
N LYS A 25 -2.21 -12.04 -0.01
CA LYS A 25 -3.56 -11.56 0.24
C LYS A 25 -3.59 -10.62 1.45
N ILE A 26 -4.39 -9.58 1.35
CA ILE A 26 -4.75 -8.72 2.48
C ILE A 26 -5.75 -9.51 3.33
N LYS A 27 -5.45 -9.67 4.62
CA LYS A 27 -6.31 -10.32 5.60
C LYS A 27 -7.34 -9.36 6.16
N LYS A 28 -6.92 -8.13 6.50
CA LYS A 28 -7.80 -7.10 7.09
C LYS A 28 -7.25 -5.70 6.89
N ILE A 29 -8.13 -4.71 6.72
CA ILE A 29 -7.81 -3.29 6.90
C ILE A 29 -7.90 -2.95 8.40
N LEU A 30 -6.78 -2.50 8.98
CA LEU A 30 -6.69 -2.19 10.40
C LEU A 30 -7.08 -0.75 10.73
N ASP A 31 -6.74 0.17 9.84
CA ASP A 31 -6.99 1.60 10.00
C ASP A 31 -7.10 2.27 8.62
N LEU A 32 -7.97 3.28 8.50
CA LEU A 32 -8.21 4.03 7.29
C LEU A 32 -8.58 5.48 7.65
N THR A 33 -7.75 6.42 7.20
CA THR A 33 -8.01 7.86 7.29
C THR A 33 -8.01 8.47 5.89
N GLU A 34 -8.23 9.78 5.81
CA GLU A 34 -8.12 10.53 4.55
C GLU A 34 -6.75 10.38 3.88
N THR A 35 -5.67 10.25 4.66
CA THR A 35 -4.28 10.29 4.15
C THR A 35 -3.45 9.06 4.51
N SER A 36 -4.08 8.03 5.10
CA SER A 36 -3.38 6.80 5.51
C SER A 36 -4.25 5.55 5.42
N ILE A 37 -3.60 4.40 5.17
CA ILE A 37 -4.22 3.08 5.29
C ILE A 37 -3.23 2.09 5.89
N THR A 38 -3.71 1.28 6.83
CA THR A 38 -2.95 0.20 7.47
C THR A 38 -3.55 -1.15 7.11
N LEU A 39 -2.75 -2.03 6.52
CA LEU A 39 -3.15 -3.36 6.06
C LEU A 39 -2.46 -4.45 6.87
N LEU A 40 -3.25 -5.43 7.32
CA LEU A 40 -2.76 -6.71 7.81
C LEU A 40 -2.77 -7.71 6.66
N MET A 41 -1.62 -8.30 6.37
CA MET A 41 -1.45 -9.36 5.38
C MET A 41 -1.72 -10.74 6.01
N GLU A 42 -2.01 -11.75 5.18
CA GLU A 42 -2.26 -13.14 5.65
C GLU A 42 -1.08 -13.75 6.41
N ASP A 43 0.16 -13.36 6.07
CA ASP A 43 1.37 -13.80 6.77
C ASP A 43 1.68 -13.00 8.06
N ASN A 44 0.73 -12.19 8.51
CA ASN A 44 0.82 -11.26 9.65
C ASN A 44 1.81 -10.10 9.46
N THR A 45 2.29 -9.85 8.24
CA THR A 45 2.98 -8.58 7.92
C THR A 45 2.00 -7.42 8.04
N ILE A 46 2.44 -6.30 8.61
CA ILE A 46 1.70 -5.03 8.59
C ILE A 46 2.33 -4.12 7.55
N ILE A 47 1.51 -3.60 6.62
CA ILE A 47 1.93 -2.60 5.63
C ILE A 47 1.16 -1.31 5.94
N GLN A 48 1.88 -0.21 6.12
CA GLN A 48 1.30 1.10 6.40
C GLN A 48 1.66 2.08 5.28
N PHE A 49 0.63 2.64 4.66
CA PHE A 49 0.75 3.75 3.72
C PHE A 49 0.42 5.04 4.48
N LEU A 50 1.32 6.01 4.39
CA LEU A 50 1.26 7.29 5.11
C LEU A 50 1.48 8.44 4.14
N TRP A 51 1.00 9.63 4.51
CA TRP A 51 1.21 10.86 3.73
C TRP A 51 0.74 10.72 2.29
N LEU A 52 -0.37 10.03 2.07
CA LEU A 52 -1.00 10.00 0.76
C LEU A 52 -1.40 11.44 0.43
N GLU A 53 -0.89 11.95 -0.69
CA GLU A 53 -1.00 13.37 -1.06
C GLU A 53 -2.45 13.80 -1.31
N ASP A 54 -3.34 12.84 -1.62
CA ASP A 54 -4.75 13.02 -1.93
C ASP A 54 -5.64 12.08 -1.08
N GLU A 55 -6.96 12.32 -1.13
CA GLU A 55 -7.99 11.46 -0.55
C GLU A 55 -7.98 10.05 -1.17
N ILE A 56 -8.10 9.02 -0.33
CA ILE A 56 -8.30 7.64 -0.79
C ILE A 56 -9.75 7.48 -1.30
N ILE A 57 -9.91 7.38 -2.63
CA ILE A 57 -11.20 7.07 -3.27
C ILE A 57 -11.29 5.56 -3.54
N PHE A 58 -12.39 4.92 -3.13
CA PHE A 58 -12.65 3.51 -3.39
C PHE A 58 -14.09 3.23 -3.85
N ASP A 59 -14.26 2.17 -4.64
CA ASP A 59 -15.55 1.63 -5.08
C ASP A 59 -15.63 0.15 -4.68
N ILE A 60 -16.83 -0.34 -4.38
CA ILE A 60 -17.06 -1.70 -3.89
C ILE A 60 -17.89 -2.48 -4.90
N LYS A 61 -17.28 -3.53 -5.47
CA LYS A 61 -18.00 -4.51 -6.28
C LYS A 61 -18.32 -5.72 -5.41
N PRO A 62 -19.56 -5.87 -4.93
CA PRO A 62 -19.95 -7.09 -4.24
C PRO A 62 -19.86 -8.28 -5.20
N PRO A 63 -19.65 -9.51 -4.67
CA PRO A 63 -19.74 -10.71 -5.50
C PRO A 63 -21.10 -10.76 -6.19
N SER A 64 -21.10 -11.05 -7.49
CA SER A 64 -22.33 -11.39 -8.21
C SER A 64 -22.87 -12.68 -7.59
N ILE A 65 -24.06 -12.60 -6.97
CA ILE A 65 -24.79 -13.77 -6.48
C ILE A 65 -25.23 -14.61 -7.68
#